data_AF-M7SEX4-F1
#
_entry.id   AF-M7SEX4-F1
#
_cell.length_a   1.000
_cell.length_b   1.000
_cell.length_c   1.000
_cell.angle_alpha   90.00
_cell.angle_beta   90.00
_cell.angle_gamma   90.00
#
_symmetry.space_group_name_H-M   'P 1'
#
loop_
_entity.id
_entity.type
_entity.pdbx_description
1 polymer ?
#
loop_
_entity_poly.entity_id
_entity_poly.type
_entity_poly.pdbx_seq_one_letter_code
_entity_poly.pdbx_strand_id
1 'polypeptide(L)'
;MTKRIFWVIVAGVRSMTQLGASINDLPLPPPTSQEQYPDQPVEVDDEYIYSDQILQQPENIPSLIAGFNRNICVYTTMNELVGVDMCYGMKFFDWSAQKNILSNGLSSAKQATEDLPAHLHVKTEPGQPEPPTFDYAGLQYHPPAFPAAQPSDDVRHAFAEQPMRRRELQFEIQKANIYASSLATRSYFVERYLNLRDAERQRRKIEDGVADEDEDENENDTTNAETAAIKDERDAMVASERELIVQNLLTVLTSISQRNMEPNGGSIIYKIRQVASTLLNDAPERKGPVAVKAEEYLGKFLDILMRLEKTGGGGTTAPGHMTAQDEEEELQCWASLRDYQHEFAASGGFLGNG
;
A
#
# COMPACT_ATOMS: atom_id res chain seq x y z
N MET A 1 -18.38 17.05 7.69
CA MET A 1 -18.64 16.05 6.62
C MET A 1 -17.89 16.38 5.31
N THR A 2 -17.94 17.62 4.80
CA THR A 2 -17.30 18.02 3.51
C THR A 2 -15.80 17.76 3.43
N LYS A 3 -15.02 18.04 4.50
CA LYS A 3 -13.56 17.77 4.53
C LYS A 3 -13.25 16.29 4.29
N ARG A 4 -13.99 15.37 4.93
CA ARG A 4 -13.76 13.92 4.78
C ARG A 4 -14.00 13.46 3.34
N ILE A 5 -15.09 13.92 2.72
CA ILE A 5 -15.42 13.58 1.33
C ILE A 5 -14.31 14.06 0.39
N PHE A 6 -13.85 15.31 0.54
CA PHE A 6 -12.74 15.84 -0.25
C PHE A 6 -11.50 14.94 -0.14
N TRP A 7 -11.09 14.60 1.08
CA TRP A 7 -9.89 13.81 1.29
C TRP A 7 -10.03 12.34 0.87
N VAL A 8 -11.24 11.77 0.91
CA VAL A 8 -11.53 10.46 0.32
C VAL A 8 -11.33 10.51 -1.20
N ILE A 9 -11.77 11.59 -1.86
CA ILE A 9 -11.55 11.78 -3.29
C ILE A 9 -10.05 11.92 -3.58
N VAL A 10 -9.31 12.73 -2.81
CA VAL A 10 -7.84 12.86 -2.95
C VAL A 10 -7.17 11.48 -2.85
N ALA A 11 -7.45 10.73 -1.79
CA ALA A 11 -6.86 9.41 -1.58
C ALA A 11 -7.23 8.44 -2.71
N GLY A 12 -8.49 8.44 -3.15
CA GLY A 12 -8.97 7.61 -4.26
C GLY A 12 -8.27 7.94 -5.58
N VAL A 13 -8.19 9.23 -5.94
CA VAL A 13 -7.51 9.70 -7.16
C VAL A 13 -6.03 9.29 -7.14
N ARG A 14 -5.32 9.58 -6.04
CA ARG A 14 -3.89 9.26 -5.91
C ARG A 14 -3.66 7.75 -5.94
N SER A 15 -4.50 6.98 -5.26
CA SER A 15 -4.44 5.52 -5.34
C SER A 15 -4.65 5.05 -6.79
N MET A 16 -5.66 5.52 -7.51
CA MET A 16 -5.88 5.14 -8.91
C MET A 16 -4.71 5.52 -9.83
N THR A 17 -4.09 6.69 -9.62
CA THR A 17 -2.88 7.10 -10.37
C THR A 17 -1.73 6.12 -10.15
N GLN A 18 -1.55 5.60 -8.93
CA GLN A 18 -0.55 4.55 -8.66
C GLN A 18 -0.84 3.28 -9.46
N LEU A 19 -2.13 2.95 -9.65
CA LEU A 19 -2.58 1.79 -10.43
C LEU A 19 -2.52 2.01 -11.95
N GLY A 20 -1.99 3.15 -12.41
CA GLY A 20 -1.83 3.45 -13.84
C GLY A 20 -3.00 4.22 -14.46
N ALA A 21 -3.97 4.70 -13.67
CA ALA A 21 -4.97 5.62 -14.20
C ALA A 21 -4.29 6.90 -14.69
N SER A 22 -4.65 7.33 -15.89
CA SER A 22 -4.14 8.58 -16.47
C SER A 22 -4.54 9.75 -15.60
N ILE A 23 -3.57 10.60 -15.27
CA ILE A 23 -3.81 11.84 -14.50
C ILE A 23 -4.77 12.80 -15.23
N ASN A 24 -4.91 12.66 -16.55
CA ASN A 24 -5.82 13.45 -17.36
C ASN A 24 -7.27 12.95 -17.30
N ASP A 25 -7.49 11.69 -16.93
CA ASP A 25 -8.84 11.10 -16.86
C ASP A 25 -9.54 11.51 -15.57
N LEU A 26 -8.77 11.75 -14.49
CA LEU A 26 -9.28 12.19 -13.20
C LEU A 26 -8.40 13.30 -12.60
N PRO A 27 -8.41 14.51 -13.20
CA PRO A 27 -7.51 15.58 -12.82
C PRO A 27 -7.86 16.14 -11.44
N LEU A 28 -6.93 15.97 -10.49
CA LEU A 28 -6.97 16.64 -9.19
C LEU A 28 -5.60 17.29 -8.94
N PRO A 29 -5.44 18.60 -9.24
CA PRO A 29 -4.16 19.28 -9.15
C PRO A 29 -3.70 19.40 -7.69
N PRO A 30 -2.40 19.34 -7.41
CA PRO A 30 -1.87 19.52 -6.06
C PRO A 30 -2.17 20.94 -5.53
N PRO A 31 -2.14 21.15 -4.20
CA PRO A 31 -2.43 22.46 -3.63
C PRO A 31 -1.37 23.50 -4.04
N THR A 32 -1.81 24.72 -4.28
CA THR A 32 -0.93 25.87 -4.58
C THR A 32 -1.08 26.93 -3.50
N SER A 33 -0.21 27.95 -3.50
CA SER A 33 -0.34 29.07 -2.56
C SER A 33 -1.63 29.88 -2.75
N GLN A 34 -2.23 29.84 -3.96
CA GLN A 34 -3.50 30.52 -4.26
C GLN A 34 -4.71 29.62 -4.04
N GLU A 35 -4.54 28.31 -4.20
CA GLU A 35 -5.61 27.32 -4.08
C GLU A 35 -5.13 26.16 -3.19
N GLN A 36 -5.24 26.37 -1.89
CA GLN A 36 -4.88 25.36 -0.89
C GLN A 36 -6.00 24.33 -0.74
N TYR A 37 -5.61 23.10 -0.45
CA TYR A 37 -6.58 22.09 -0.01
C TYR A 37 -7.17 22.47 1.35
N PRO A 38 -8.41 22.07 1.65
CA PRO A 38 -8.95 22.20 3.00
C PRO A 38 -8.09 21.42 3.99
N ASP A 39 -8.00 21.87 5.24
CA ASP A 39 -7.25 21.14 6.26
C ASP A 39 -7.75 19.70 6.41
N GLN A 40 -6.89 18.83 6.93
CA GLN A 40 -7.29 17.48 7.32
C GLN A 40 -8.42 17.52 8.35
N PRO A 41 -9.27 16.48 8.39
CA PRO A 41 -10.24 16.31 9.48
C PRO A 41 -9.54 16.36 10.83
N VAL A 42 -10.16 17.04 11.80
CA VAL A 42 -9.67 17.03 13.19
C VAL A 42 -9.79 15.61 13.74
N GLU A 43 -8.78 15.15 14.50
CA GLU A 43 -8.74 13.83 15.13
C GLU A 43 -9.66 13.72 16.35
N VAL A 44 -10.95 13.85 16.08
CA VAL A 44 -12.04 13.79 17.06
C VAL A 44 -13.14 12.90 16.49
N ASP A 45 -13.65 12.00 17.31
CA ASP A 45 -14.75 11.11 16.93
C ASP A 45 -16.07 11.87 16.75
N ASP A 46 -16.94 11.35 15.88
CA ASP A 46 -18.20 12.01 15.52
C ASP A 46 -19.12 12.29 16.71
N GLU A 47 -19.03 11.48 17.77
CA GLU A 47 -19.81 11.68 19.00
C GLU A 47 -19.47 12.97 19.76
N TYR A 48 -18.30 13.55 19.50
CA TYR A 48 -17.80 14.79 20.11
C TYR A 48 -17.89 15.99 19.16
N ILE A 49 -18.49 15.82 17.97
CA ILE A 49 -18.65 16.89 16.96
C ILE A 49 -20.10 17.33 16.95
N TYR A 50 -20.36 18.54 17.42
CA TYR A 50 -21.68 19.18 17.44
C TYR A 50 -21.79 20.26 16.37
N SER A 51 -23.00 20.76 16.12
CA SER A 51 -23.24 21.79 15.10
C SER A 51 -22.55 23.12 15.41
N ASP A 52 -22.33 23.41 16.69
CA ASP A 52 -21.81 24.66 17.21
C ASP A 52 -20.37 24.56 17.74
N GLN A 53 -19.90 23.36 18.07
CA GLN A 53 -18.57 23.15 18.65
C GLN A 53 -18.00 21.74 18.40
N ILE A 54 -16.68 21.63 18.44
CA ILE A 54 -15.95 20.36 18.46
C ILE A 54 -15.34 20.22 19.84
N LEU A 55 -15.74 19.19 20.59
CA LEU A 55 -15.13 18.88 21.89
C LEU A 55 -13.80 18.16 21.69
N GLN A 56 -12.98 18.12 22.74
CA GLN A 56 -11.73 17.37 22.71
C GLN A 56 -12.00 15.86 22.73
N GLN A 57 -11.17 15.13 22.00
CA GLN A 57 -11.14 13.67 22.09
C GLN A 57 -10.78 13.27 23.54
N PRO A 58 -11.52 12.34 24.17
CA PRO A 58 -11.21 11.92 25.53
C PRO A 58 -9.79 11.36 25.66
N GLU A 59 -9.16 11.62 26.80
CA GLU A 59 -7.84 11.08 27.13
C GLU A 59 -7.87 9.54 27.07
N ASN A 60 -6.83 8.95 26.48
CA ASN A 60 -6.66 7.51 26.29
C ASN A 60 -7.62 6.83 25.30
N ILE A 61 -8.51 7.58 24.63
CA ILE A 61 -9.36 7.05 23.56
C ILE A 61 -8.86 7.61 22.22
N PRO A 62 -8.04 6.87 21.45
CA PRO A 62 -7.57 7.37 20.16
C PRO A 62 -8.74 7.56 19.19
N SER A 63 -8.70 8.60 18.36
CA SER A 63 -9.76 8.86 17.40
C SER A 63 -9.74 7.85 16.24
N LEU A 64 -10.92 7.43 15.80
CA LEU A 64 -11.11 6.53 14.67
C LEU A 64 -10.69 7.14 13.32
N ILE A 65 -10.51 8.46 13.25
CA ILE A 65 -10.07 9.12 12.00
C ILE A 65 -8.54 9.23 11.89
N ALA A 66 -7.79 8.91 12.94
CA ALA A 66 -6.34 9.04 12.96
C ALA A 66 -5.67 8.26 11.82
N GLY A 67 -6.10 7.02 11.55
CA GLY A 67 -5.54 6.23 10.45
C GLY A 67 -5.96 6.72 9.06
N PHE A 68 -7.11 7.38 8.94
CA PHE A 68 -7.51 8.06 7.71
C PHE A 68 -6.62 9.28 7.43
N ASN A 69 -6.40 10.13 8.43
CA ASN A 69 -5.48 11.28 8.35
C ASN A 69 -4.07 10.83 7.99
N ARG A 70 -3.61 9.73 8.59
CA ARG A 70 -2.31 9.18 8.26
C ARG A 70 -2.21 8.68 6.81
N ASN A 71 -3.25 8.04 6.28
CA ASN A 71 -3.30 7.69 4.87
C ASN A 71 -3.29 8.93 3.96
N ILE A 72 -3.98 10.00 4.34
CA ILE A 72 -3.90 11.28 3.63
C ILE A 72 -2.44 11.75 3.54
N CYS A 73 -1.72 11.75 4.67
CA CYS A 73 -0.30 12.14 4.69
C CYS A 73 0.53 11.33 3.68
N VAL A 74 0.35 10.00 3.66
CA VAL A 74 1.01 9.12 2.68
C VAL A 74 0.72 9.56 1.24
N TYR A 75 -0.55 9.73 0.85
CA TYR A 75 -0.89 10.11 -0.53
C TYR A 75 -0.46 11.53 -0.89
N THR A 76 -0.42 12.46 0.07
CA THR A 76 0.04 13.84 -0.20
C THR A 76 1.53 13.94 -0.49
N THR A 77 2.33 12.92 -0.15
CA THR A 77 3.75 12.85 -0.55
C THR A 77 3.94 12.82 -2.07
N MET A 78 2.89 12.45 -2.81
CA MET A 78 2.88 12.45 -4.27
C MET A 78 2.63 13.82 -4.91
N ASN A 79 2.27 14.86 -4.13
CA ASN A 79 1.81 16.14 -4.69
C ASN A 79 2.83 16.79 -5.64
N GLU A 80 4.12 16.74 -5.32
CA GLU A 80 5.18 17.28 -6.17
C GLU A 80 5.21 16.56 -7.53
N LEU A 81 5.24 15.23 -7.51
CA LEU A 81 5.27 14.40 -8.72
C LEU A 81 4.00 14.57 -9.58
N VAL A 82 2.84 14.63 -8.93
CA VAL A 82 1.56 14.91 -9.61
C VAL A 82 1.59 16.28 -10.28
N GLY A 83 2.09 17.31 -9.60
CA GLY A 83 2.24 18.65 -10.18
C GLY A 83 3.17 18.66 -11.37
N VAL A 84 4.31 17.96 -11.27
CA VAL A 84 5.24 17.77 -12.38
C VAL A 84 4.56 17.14 -13.58
N ASP A 85 3.80 16.06 -13.38
CA ASP A 85 3.11 15.37 -14.47
C ASP A 85 2.03 16.19 -15.14
N MET A 86 1.23 16.93 -14.37
CA MET A 86 0.14 17.73 -14.90
C MET A 86 0.64 18.95 -15.67
N CYS A 87 1.72 19.59 -15.21
CA CYS A 87 2.16 20.86 -15.76
C CYS A 87 3.22 20.72 -16.87
N TYR A 88 4.15 19.77 -16.73
CA TYR A 88 5.35 19.70 -17.59
C TYR A 88 5.59 18.29 -18.16
N GLY A 89 5.25 17.26 -17.38
CA GLY A 89 5.70 15.89 -17.59
C GLY A 89 7.15 15.67 -17.14
N MET A 90 7.45 14.50 -16.58
CA MET A 90 8.80 14.16 -16.09
C MET A 90 9.90 14.33 -17.15
N LYS A 91 9.59 14.11 -18.44
CA LYS A 91 10.56 14.23 -19.56
C LYS A 91 11.05 15.65 -19.82
N PHE A 92 10.39 16.67 -19.27
CA PHE A 92 10.81 18.06 -19.40
C PHE A 92 12.09 18.36 -18.60
N PHE A 93 12.33 17.61 -17.52
CA PHE A 93 13.44 17.82 -16.60
C PHE A 93 14.66 16.99 -17.02
N ASP A 94 15.86 17.45 -16.68
CA ASP A 94 17.06 16.62 -16.82
C ASP A 94 17.05 15.42 -15.86
N TRP A 95 17.91 14.43 -16.11
CA TRP A 95 17.96 13.22 -15.28
C TRP A 95 18.26 13.51 -13.81
N SER A 96 19.06 14.54 -13.52
CA SER A 96 19.40 14.89 -12.14
C SER A 96 18.18 15.39 -11.37
N ALA A 97 17.39 16.27 -11.98
CA ALA A 97 16.14 16.78 -11.43
C ALA A 97 15.09 15.67 -11.29
N GLN A 98 14.96 14.78 -12.29
CA GLN A 98 14.07 13.62 -12.21
C GLN A 98 14.37 12.73 -11.01
N LYS A 99 15.66 12.42 -10.76
CA LYS A 99 16.10 11.66 -9.58
C LYS A 99 15.73 12.35 -8.27
N ASN A 100 15.93 13.66 -8.18
CA ASN A 100 15.64 14.42 -6.95
C ASN A 100 14.14 14.40 -6.63
N ILE A 101 13.27 14.65 -7.61
CA ILE A 101 11.81 14.62 -7.43
C ILE A 101 11.37 13.25 -6.87
N LEU A 102 11.83 12.16 -7.49
CA LEU A 102 11.43 10.81 -7.10
C LEU A 102 12.02 10.35 -5.78
N SER A 103 13.31 10.63 -5.53
CA SER A 103 13.96 10.24 -4.28
C SER A 103 13.47 11.05 -3.08
N ASN A 104 13.17 12.34 -3.25
CA ASN A 104 12.55 13.16 -2.20
C ASN A 104 11.12 12.70 -1.90
N GLY A 105 10.33 12.39 -2.94
CA GLY A 105 8.99 11.80 -2.77
C GLY A 105 9.04 10.47 -2.04
N LEU A 106 9.98 9.59 -2.40
CA LEU A 106 10.21 8.31 -1.74
C LEU A 106 10.59 8.46 -0.26
N SER A 107 11.56 9.34 0.05
CA SER A 107 11.94 9.65 1.43
C SER A 107 10.75 10.18 2.24
N SER A 108 9.94 11.07 1.64
CA SER A 108 8.74 11.62 2.28
C SER A 108 7.68 10.54 2.55
N ALA A 109 7.45 9.63 1.59
CA ALA A 109 6.51 8.53 1.73
C ALA A 109 6.91 7.56 2.85
N LYS A 110 8.23 7.31 3.00
CA LYS A 110 8.77 6.50 4.09
C LYS A 110 8.57 7.16 5.45
N GLN A 111 8.97 8.42 5.56
CA GLN A 111 8.83 9.22 6.79
C GLN A 111 7.36 9.36 7.24
N ALA A 112 6.41 9.40 6.29
CA ALA A 112 4.99 9.53 6.58
C ALA A 112 4.41 8.41 7.48
N THR A 113 5.13 7.30 7.67
CA THR A 113 4.73 6.19 8.55
C THR A 113 5.70 5.91 9.71
N GLU A 114 6.75 6.70 9.90
CA GLU A 114 7.74 6.47 10.96
C GLU A 114 7.25 6.91 12.35
N ASP A 115 6.41 7.95 12.42
CA ASP A 115 5.88 8.56 13.64
C ASP A 115 4.45 8.07 13.98
N LEU A 116 4.11 6.85 13.57
CA LEU A 116 2.78 6.30 13.84
C LEU A 116 2.49 6.25 15.34
N PRO A 117 1.27 6.54 15.79
CA PRO A 117 0.87 6.24 17.15
C PRO A 117 0.93 4.73 17.43
N ALA A 118 1.19 4.33 18.69
CA ALA A 118 1.30 2.91 19.07
C ALA A 118 0.06 2.07 18.67
N HIS A 119 -1.13 2.65 18.71
CA HIS A 119 -2.38 1.96 18.34
C HIS A 119 -2.56 1.80 16.81
N LEU A 120 -1.73 2.43 15.98
CA LEU A 120 -1.68 2.28 14.52
C LEU A 120 -0.43 1.53 14.02
N HIS A 121 0.38 0.99 14.93
CA HIS A 121 1.49 0.12 14.56
C HIS A 121 1.02 -1.32 14.36
N VAL A 122 1.49 -1.93 13.27
CA VAL A 122 1.41 -3.38 13.08
C VAL A 122 2.41 -4.03 14.03
N LYS A 123 1.97 -5.03 14.80
CA LYS A 123 2.85 -5.81 15.65
C LYS A 123 3.62 -6.79 14.76
N THR A 124 4.94 -6.69 14.74
CA THR A 124 5.81 -7.45 13.85
C THR A 124 6.62 -8.54 14.55
N GLU A 125 6.46 -8.73 15.87
CA GLU A 125 7.25 -9.71 16.61
C GLU A 125 6.72 -11.15 16.43
N PRO A 126 7.55 -12.08 15.91
CA PRO A 126 7.21 -13.49 15.85
C PRO A 126 7.17 -14.06 17.27
N GLY A 127 5.99 -14.45 17.74
CA GLY A 127 5.80 -15.10 19.04
C GLY A 127 5.09 -14.28 20.12
N GLN A 128 4.63 -13.06 19.83
CA GLN A 128 3.59 -12.48 20.68
C GLN A 128 2.28 -13.27 20.50
N PRO A 129 1.49 -13.46 21.58
CA PRO A 129 0.19 -14.11 21.49
C PRO A 129 -0.58 -13.42 20.37
N GLU A 130 -1.20 -14.22 19.50
CA GLU A 130 -2.09 -13.70 18.46
C GLU A 130 -2.97 -12.61 19.06
N PRO A 131 -3.21 -11.49 18.34
CA PRO A 131 -4.25 -10.56 18.76
C PRO A 131 -5.47 -11.41 19.07
N PRO A 132 -6.06 -11.26 20.28
CA PRO A 132 -6.89 -12.28 20.92
C PRO A 132 -7.78 -12.87 19.84
N THR A 133 -7.53 -14.13 19.49
CA THR A 133 -8.24 -14.81 18.42
C THR A 133 -9.69 -14.50 18.69
N PHE A 134 -10.33 -13.75 17.80
CA PHE A 134 -11.73 -13.39 17.96
C PHE A 134 -12.56 -14.63 17.58
N ASP A 135 -12.23 -15.76 18.19
CA ASP A 135 -13.01 -16.98 18.28
C ASP A 135 -14.20 -16.66 19.18
N TYR A 136 -15.08 -15.82 18.66
CA TYR A 136 -16.45 -15.87 19.09
C TYR A 136 -16.96 -17.22 18.60
N ALA A 137 -16.99 -18.19 19.50
CA ALA A 137 -17.58 -19.49 19.28
C ALA A 137 -18.93 -19.35 18.55
N GLY A 138 -18.93 -19.58 17.24
CA GLY A 138 -20.13 -19.60 16.40
C GLY A 138 -20.67 -18.27 15.88
N LEU A 139 -19.91 -17.16 15.82
CA LEU A 139 -20.36 -15.94 15.12
C LEU A 139 -19.79 -15.84 13.70
N GLN A 140 -20.64 -15.55 12.72
CA GLN A 140 -20.30 -15.43 11.30
C GLN A 140 -20.64 -14.02 10.80
N TYR A 141 -19.87 -13.46 9.86
CA TYR A 141 -20.29 -12.22 9.20
C TYR A 141 -21.31 -12.53 8.12
N HIS A 142 -22.48 -11.89 8.16
CA HIS A 142 -23.49 -11.99 7.12
C HIS A 142 -23.53 -10.70 6.31
N PRO A 143 -23.44 -10.75 4.96
CA PRO A 143 -23.48 -9.56 4.13
C PRO A 143 -24.78 -8.74 4.32
N PRO A 144 -24.75 -7.42 4.11
CA PRO A 144 -25.94 -6.56 4.19
C PRO A 144 -27.06 -6.94 3.21
N ALA A 145 -26.73 -7.67 2.13
CA ALA A 145 -27.67 -8.15 1.13
C ALA A 145 -28.46 -9.42 1.55
N PHE A 146 -28.35 -9.85 2.82
CA PHE A 146 -29.09 -11.01 3.31
C PHE A 146 -30.61 -10.82 3.11
N PRO A 147 -31.35 -11.76 2.49
CA PRO A 147 -32.77 -11.58 2.13
C PRO A 147 -33.73 -11.45 3.33
N ALA A 148 -33.26 -11.65 4.56
CA ALA A 148 -34.04 -11.68 5.80
C ALA A 148 -33.44 -10.74 6.86
N ALA A 149 -34.10 -10.64 8.03
CA ALA A 149 -33.47 -10.03 9.21
C ALA A 149 -32.14 -10.72 9.50
N GLN A 150 -31.13 -9.94 9.88
CA GLN A 150 -29.77 -10.44 10.04
C GLN A 150 -29.72 -11.53 11.13
N PRO A 151 -29.02 -12.65 10.90
CA PRO A 151 -28.95 -13.76 11.85
C PRO A 151 -28.38 -13.32 13.21
N SER A 152 -28.83 -13.96 14.30
CA SER A 152 -28.38 -13.61 15.66
C SER A 152 -26.90 -13.89 15.91
N ASP A 153 -26.32 -14.78 15.12
CA ASP A 153 -24.90 -15.11 15.06
C ASP A 153 -24.09 -14.14 14.20
N ASP A 154 -24.71 -13.08 13.67
CA ASP A 154 -23.98 -12.04 12.95
C ASP A 154 -23.00 -11.30 13.88
N VAL A 155 -21.72 -11.28 13.51
CA VAL A 155 -20.67 -10.54 14.22
C VAL A 155 -21.02 -9.06 14.44
N ARG A 156 -21.86 -8.45 13.60
CA ARG A 156 -22.36 -7.07 13.76
C ARG A 156 -23.16 -6.89 15.05
N HIS A 157 -23.93 -7.90 15.48
CA HIS A 157 -24.64 -7.85 16.76
C HIS A 157 -23.67 -7.85 17.94
N ALA A 158 -22.65 -8.71 17.90
CA ALA A 158 -21.61 -8.73 18.94
C ALA A 158 -20.81 -7.41 19.00
N PHE A 159 -20.59 -6.76 17.86
CA PHE A 159 -19.94 -5.44 17.81
C PHE A 159 -20.83 -4.28 18.30
N ALA A 160 -22.15 -4.40 18.19
CA ALA A 160 -23.06 -3.42 18.78
C ALA A 160 -23.05 -3.50 20.31
N GLU A 161 -22.89 -4.69 20.87
CA GLU A 161 -22.85 -4.93 22.32
C GLU A 161 -21.48 -4.64 22.96
N GLN A 162 -20.39 -4.57 22.16
CA GLN A 162 -19.01 -4.41 22.64
C GLN A 162 -18.27 -3.27 21.90
N PRO A 163 -18.53 -1.98 22.23
CA PRO A 163 -18.03 -0.83 21.49
C PRO A 163 -16.51 -0.69 21.48
N MET A 164 -15.82 -0.99 22.60
CA MET A 164 -14.35 -0.96 22.65
C MET A 164 -13.71 -1.99 21.72
N ARG A 165 -14.33 -3.17 21.64
CA ARG A 165 -13.86 -4.27 20.83
C ARG A 165 -14.09 -4.04 19.34
N ARG A 166 -15.20 -3.39 18.97
CA ARG A 166 -15.41 -2.87 17.61
C ARG A 166 -14.33 -1.86 17.23
N ARG A 167 -13.97 -0.95 18.15
CA ARG A 167 -12.94 0.06 17.95
C ARG A 167 -11.56 -0.58 17.71
N GLU A 168 -11.20 -1.62 18.46
CA GLU A 168 -9.97 -2.38 18.22
C GLU A 168 -9.91 -2.96 16.80
N LEU A 169 -10.98 -3.62 16.34
CA LEU A 169 -11.05 -4.13 14.96
C LEU A 169 -10.89 -3.01 13.93
N GLN A 170 -11.55 -1.86 14.14
CA GLN A 170 -11.42 -0.72 13.23
C GLN A 170 -9.99 -0.20 13.14
N PHE A 171 -9.22 -0.26 14.24
CA PHE A 171 -7.81 0.09 14.19
C PHE A 171 -6.97 -0.96 13.46
N GLU A 172 -7.26 -2.25 13.62
CA GLU A 172 -6.58 -3.29 12.86
C GLU A 172 -6.81 -3.15 11.33
N ILE A 173 -8.02 -2.81 10.93
CA ILE A 173 -8.35 -2.48 9.53
C ILE A 173 -7.58 -1.24 9.05
N GLN A 174 -7.49 -0.20 9.90
CA GLN A 174 -6.74 1.02 9.57
C GLN A 174 -5.25 0.75 9.41
N LYS A 175 -4.65 -0.05 10.29
CA LYS A 175 -3.25 -0.50 10.18
C LYS A 175 -3.01 -1.14 8.81
N ALA A 176 -3.82 -2.14 8.46
CA ALA A 176 -3.72 -2.82 7.18
C ALA A 176 -3.72 -1.83 6.00
N ASN A 177 -4.65 -0.87 6.01
CA ASN A 177 -4.78 0.12 4.96
C ASN A 177 -3.60 1.11 4.91
N ILE A 178 -3.11 1.60 6.06
CA ILE A 178 -1.95 2.51 6.14
C ILE A 178 -0.72 1.84 5.55
N TYR A 179 -0.41 0.62 5.99
CA TYR A 179 0.78 -0.08 5.56
C TYR A 179 0.70 -0.49 4.08
N ALA A 180 -0.45 -0.99 3.62
CA ALA A 180 -0.63 -1.29 2.19
C ALA A 180 -0.52 -0.03 1.31
N SER A 181 -1.11 1.09 1.74
CA SER A 181 -1.04 2.36 1.00
C SER A 181 0.37 2.96 1.01
N SER A 182 1.09 2.91 2.13
CA SER A 182 2.50 3.32 2.23
C SER A 182 3.39 2.47 1.33
N LEU A 183 3.21 1.15 1.38
CA LEU A 183 3.96 0.21 0.56
C LEU A 183 3.73 0.44 -0.95
N ALA A 184 2.47 0.58 -1.37
CA ALA A 184 2.13 0.90 -2.75
C ALA A 184 2.73 2.24 -3.21
N THR A 185 2.70 3.25 -2.33
CA THR A 185 3.27 4.58 -2.63
C THR A 185 4.79 4.53 -2.78
N ARG A 186 5.49 3.83 -1.88
CA ARG A 186 6.95 3.64 -1.95
C ARG A 186 7.33 2.85 -3.20
N SER A 187 6.63 1.75 -3.49
CA SER A 187 6.80 0.97 -4.72
C SER A 187 6.61 1.82 -5.95
N TYR A 188 5.56 2.66 -5.99
CA TYR A 188 5.30 3.54 -7.12
C TYR A 188 6.47 4.49 -7.44
N PHE A 189 7.09 5.11 -6.42
CA PHE A 189 8.27 5.94 -6.64
C PHE A 189 9.48 5.13 -7.13
N VAL A 190 9.72 3.96 -6.54
CA VAL A 190 10.82 3.04 -6.93
C VAL A 190 10.67 2.61 -8.39
N GLU A 191 9.51 2.08 -8.78
CA GLU A 191 9.26 1.63 -10.14
C GLU A 191 9.40 2.77 -11.15
N ARG A 192 8.90 3.95 -10.80
CA ARG A 192 9.00 5.13 -11.65
C ARG A 192 10.43 5.60 -11.83
N TYR A 193 11.24 5.52 -10.78
CA TYR A 193 12.66 5.82 -10.84
C TYR A 193 13.40 4.85 -11.76
N LEU A 194 13.19 3.55 -11.56
CA LEU A 194 13.84 2.52 -12.36
C LEU A 194 13.50 2.69 -13.85
N ASN A 195 12.21 2.81 -14.18
CA ASN A 195 11.76 2.99 -15.57
C ASN A 195 12.41 4.20 -16.27
N LEU A 196 12.53 5.35 -15.58
CA LEU A 196 13.20 6.51 -16.17
C LEU A 196 14.71 6.34 -16.26
N ARG A 197 15.34 5.70 -15.27
CA ARG A 197 16.77 5.38 -15.28
C ARG A 197 17.13 4.51 -16.46
N ASP A 198 16.34 3.47 -16.73
CA ASP A 198 16.61 2.53 -17.80
C ASP A 198 16.39 3.20 -19.18
N ALA A 199 15.36 4.03 -19.30
CA ALA A 199 15.15 4.85 -20.50
C ALA A 199 16.33 5.81 -20.75
N GLU A 200 16.88 6.42 -19.71
CA GLU A 200 18.05 7.29 -19.80
C GLU A 200 19.33 6.51 -20.17
N ARG A 201 19.55 5.33 -19.57
CA ARG A 201 20.66 4.44 -19.95
C ARG A 201 20.54 4.01 -21.41
N GLN A 202 19.34 3.65 -21.87
CA GLN A 202 19.11 3.30 -23.27
C GLN A 202 19.35 4.48 -24.21
N ARG A 203 18.93 5.70 -23.83
CA ARG A 203 19.18 6.91 -24.61
C ARG A 203 20.68 7.19 -24.78
N ARG A 204 21.46 7.05 -23.70
CA ARG A 204 22.92 7.20 -23.74
C ARG A 204 23.59 6.16 -24.64
N LYS A 205 23.20 4.88 -24.52
CA LYS A 205 23.70 3.81 -25.40
C LYS A 205 23.47 4.14 -26.89
N ILE A 206 22.31 4.70 -27.23
CA ILE A 206 21.98 5.11 -28.61
C ILE A 206 22.80 6.33 -29.05
N GLU A 207 22.98 7.32 -28.17
CA GLU A 207 23.74 8.55 -28.47
C GLU A 207 25.24 8.29 -28.63
N ASP A 208 25.79 7.37 -27.83
CA ASP A 208 27.21 6.98 -27.88
C ASP A 208 27.52 5.99 -29.03
N GLY A 209 26.51 5.57 -29.80
CA GLY A 209 26.68 4.77 -31.01
C GLY A 209 27.17 3.33 -30.79
N VAL A 210 27.09 2.81 -29.56
CA VAL A 210 27.51 1.44 -29.22
C VAL A 210 26.35 0.49 -29.54
N ALA A 211 26.39 -0.09 -30.73
CA ALA A 211 25.62 -1.29 -31.06
C ALA A 211 26.29 -2.50 -30.38
N ASP A 212 25.50 -3.31 -29.67
CA ASP A 212 25.85 -4.57 -28.99
C ASP A 212 27.29 -5.07 -29.22
N GLU A 213 28.20 -4.68 -28.32
CA GLU A 213 29.36 -5.49 -27.98
C GLU A 213 29.34 -5.63 -26.46
N ASP A 214 29.54 -6.87 -26.01
CA ASP A 214 29.36 -7.37 -24.65
C ASP A 214 29.87 -6.43 -23.55
N GLU A 215 29.17 -6.43 -22.41
CA GLU A 215 29.52 -5.70 -21.19
C GLU A 215 30.92 -6.08 -20.69
N ASP A 216 31.94 -5.34 -21.12
CA ASP A 216 33.18 -5.18 -20.36
C ASP A 216 33.17 -3.79 -19.73
N GLU A 217 33.10 -3.79 -18.40
CA GLU A 217 33.22 -2.63 -17.52
C GLU A 217 34.50 -1.85 -17.82
N ASN A 218 34.41 -0.81 -18.64
CA ASN A 218 35.43 0.23 -18.70
C ASN A 218 34.79 1.58 -18.38
N GLU A 219 34.60 1.80 -17.08
CA GLU A 219 34.40 3.12 -16.49
C GLU A 219 35.63 3.98 -16.77
N ASN A 220 35.56 4.79 -17.82
CA ASN A 220 36.44 5.94 -17.93
C ASN A 220 35.71 7.11 -18.61
N ASP A 221 34.59 7.53 -18.04
CA ASP A 221 34.05 8.86 -18.30
C ASP A 221 34.28 9.75 -17.08
N THR A 222 35.35 10.54 -17.18
CA THR A 222 35.78 11.51 -16.17
C THR A 222 34.86 12.74 -16.20
N THR A 223 33.59 12.58 -15.85
CA THR A 223 32.64 13.68 -15.69
C THR A 223 32.23 13.84 -14.21
N ASN A 224 32.91 14.79 -13.53
CA ASN A 224 32.69 15.26 -12.14
C ASN A 224 32.41 14.17 -11.08
N ALA A 225 33.45 13.79 -10.33
CA ALA A 225 33.40 12.80 -9.26
C ALA A 225 32.27 12.99 -8.23
N GLU A 226 31.91 14.24 -7.88
CA GLU A 226 30.77 14.52 -6.99
C GLU A 226 29.42 14.17 -7.61
N THR A 227 29.24 14.41 -8.92
CA THR A 227 27.98 14.08 -9.63
C THR A 227 27.89 12.58 -9.92
N ALA A 228 29.01 11.90 -10.15
CA ALA A 228 29.08 10.44 -10.25
C ALA A 228 28.78 9.76 -8.90
N ALA A 229 29.34 10.24 -7.79
CA ALA A 229 29.04 9.74 -6.45
C ALA A 229 27.55 9.89 -6.08
N ILE A 230 26.93 11.04 -6.37
CA ILE A 230 25.49 11.25 -6.16
C ILE A 230 24.62 10.38 -7.08
N LYS A 231 25.12 9.99 -8.27
CA LYS A 231 24.42 9.02 -9.15
C LYS A 231 24.36 7.64 -8.50
N ASP A 232 25.46 7.19 -7.91
CA ASP A 232 25.54 5.89 -7.24
C ASP A 232 24.73 5.84 -5.94
N GLU A 233 24.77 6.90 -5.12
CA GLU A 233 24.02 6.96 -3.86
C GLU A 233 22.51 6.83 -4.03
N ARG A 234 21.92 7.46 -5.05
CA ARG A 234 20.47 7.39 -5.30
C ARG A 234 20.06 6.05 -5.90
N ASP A 235 20.87 5.47 -6.78
CA ASP A 235 20.63 4.12 -7.31
C ASP A 235 20.72 3.08 -6.18
N ALA A 236 21.70 3.20 -5.29
CA ALA A 236 21.85 2.36 -4.10
C ALA A 236 20.68 2.53 -3.12
N MET A 237 20.21 3.76 -2.88
CA MET A 237 19.03 4.05 -2.07
C MET A 237 17.79 3.33 -2.63
N VAL A 238 17.54 3.43 -3.94
CA VAL A 238 16.38 2.80 -4.59
C VAL A 238 16.48 1.28 -4.55
N ALA A 239 17.67 0.71 -4.78
CA ALA A 239 17.90 -0.74 -4.68
C ALA A 239 17.67 -1.26 -3.25
N SER A 240 18.20 -0.57 -2.24
CA SER A 240 17.98 -0.90 -0.83
C SER A 240 16.49 -0.78 -0.44
N GLU A 241 15.82 0.26 -0.92
CA GLU A 241 14.41 0.45 -0.66
C GLU A 241 13.55 -0.65 -1.27
N ARG A 242 13.90 -1.16 -2.46
CA ARG A 242 13.21 -2.28 -3.10
C ARG A 242 13.25 -3.54 -2.25
N GLU A 243 14.42 -3.87 -1.69
CA GLU A 243 14.56 -4.99 -0.74
C GLU A 243 13.72 -4.78 0.52
N LEU A 244 13.67 -3.54 1.03
CA LEU A 244 12.83 -3.20 2.17
C LEU A 244 11.33 -3.27 1.84
N ILE A 245 10.92 -2.96 0.62
CA ILE A 245 9.53 -3.14 0.15
C ILE A 245 9.18 -4.62 0.16
N VAL A 246 10.06 -5.51 -0.32
CA VAL A 246 9.84 -6.97 -0.24
C VAL A 246 9.64 -7.41 1.21
N GLN A 247 10.51 -6.97 2.12
CA GLN A 247 10.40 -7.30 3.55
C GLN A 247 9.08 -6.82 4.15
N ASN A 248 8.75 -5.54 3.93
CA ASN A 248 7.54 -4.94 4.48
C ASN A 248 6.28 -5.54 3.86
N LEU A 249 6.31 -5.94 2.58
CA LEU A 249 5.22 -6.67 1.93
C LEU A 249 4.94 -8.00 2.63
N LEU A 250 5.99 -8.79 2.90
CA LEU A 250 5.85 -10.05 3.62
C LEU A 250 5.33 -9.84 5.04
N THR A 251 5.85 -8.83 5.75
CA THR A 251 5.35 -8.45 7.07
C THR A 251 3.86 -8.11 7.04
N VAL A 252 3.41 -7.28 6.08
CA VAL A 252 2.01 -6.93 5.88
C VAL A 252 1.18 -8.18 5.59
N LEU A 253 1.65 -9.04 4.68
CA LEU A 253 0.97 -10.28 4.30
C LEU A 253 0.86 -11.30 5.43
N THR A 254 1.76 -11.28 6.42
CA THR A 254 1.79 -12.26 7.52
C THR A 254 1.14 -11.73 8.80
N SER A 255 1.04 -10.41 8.95
CA SER A 255 0.48 -9.78 10.14
C SER A 255 -0.99 -9.41 10.03
N ILE A 256 -1.54 -9.32 8.81
CA ILE A 256 -2.92 -8.93 8.59
C ILE A 256 -3.79 -10.17 8.39
N SER A 257 -4.76 -10.36 9.28
CA SER A 257 -5.73 -11.45 9.20
C SER A 257 -6.77 -11.20 8.09
N GLN A 258 -7.38 -12.29 7.59
CA GLN A 258 -8.51 -12.26 6.64
C GLN A 258 -9.57 -11.22 7.03
N ARG A 259 -9.98 -11.20 8.31
CA ARG A 259 -11.04 -10.32 8.82
C ARG A 259 -10.69 -8.82 8.72
N ASN A 260 -9.40 -8.50 8.74
CA ASN A 260 -8.91 -7.13 8.61
C ASN A 260 -8.77 -6.72 7.13
N MET A 261 -8.55 -7.69 6.25
CA MET A 261 -8.48 -7.47 4.81
C MET A 261 -9.88 -7.31 4.21
N GLU A 262 -10.83 -8.18 4.51
CA GLU A 262 -12.16 -8.25 3.88
C GLU A 262 -12.89 -6.88 3.77
N PRO A 263 -12.96 -6.02 4.82
CA PRO A 263 -13.69 -4.75 4.73
C PRO A 263 -13.09 -3.74 3.74
N ASN A 264 -11.78 -3.83 3.49
CA ASN A 264 -11.06 -3.04 2.49
C ASN A 264 -10.50 -3.94 1.37
N GLY A 265 -11.04 -5.16 1.24
CA GLY A 265 -10.37 -6.31 0.62
C GLY A 265 -9.96 -6.01 -0.80
N GLY A 266 -10.89 -5.56 -1.63
CA GLY A 266 -10.59 -5.21 -3.02
C GLY A 266 -9.45 -4.19 -3.16
N SER A 267 -9.46 -3.09 -2.40
CA SER A 267 -8.41 -2.06 -2.51
C SER A 267 -7.06 -2.54 -1.98
N ILE A 268 -7.05 -3.25 -0.85
CA ILE A 268 -5.82 -3.78 -0.25
C ILE A 268 -5.23 -4.89 -1.13
N ILE A 269 -6.05 -5.85 -1.56
CA ILE A 269 -5.67 -6.94 -2.48
C ILE A 269 -5.06 -6.34 -3.74
N TYR A 270 -5.70 -5.34 -4.35
CA TYR A 270 -5.19 -4.73 -5.59
C TYR A 270 -3.82 -4.06 -5.39
N LYS A 271 -3.66 -3.29 -4.30
CA LYS A 271 -2.36 -2.64 -3.97
C LYS A 271 -1.26 -3.67 -3.72
N ILE A 272 -1.54 -4.67 -2.89
CA ILE A 272 -0.59 -5.74 -2.56
C ILE A 272 -0.23 -6.53 -3.82
N ARG A 273 -1.23 -6.89 -4.64
CA ARG A 273 -1.03 -7.57 -5.92
C ARG A 273 -0.14 -6.77 -6.84
N GLN A 274 -0.39 -5.46 -6.97
CA GLN A 274 0.40 -4.59 -7.81
C GLN A 274 1.87 -4.59 -7.37
N VAL A 275 2.13 -4.33 -6.08
CA VAL A 275 3.50 -4.32 -5.54
C VAL A 275 4.17 -5.68 -5.73
N ALA A 276 3.49 -6.78 -5.38
CA ALA A 276 4.03 -8.13 -5.58
C ALA A 276 4.33 -8.42 -7.06
N SER A 277 3.47 -7.98 -7.98
CA SER A 277 3.66 -8.19 -9.42
C SER A 277 4.87 -7.45 -9.96
N THR A 278 5.14 -6.21 -9.51
CA THR A 278 6.33 -5.48 -9.95
C THR A 278 7.60 -6.10 -9.38
N LEU A 279 7.55 -6.61 -8.15
CA LEU A 279 8.69 -7.26 -7.53
C LEU A 279 9.06 -8.59 -8.20
N LEU A 280 8.06 -9.41 -8.58
CA LEU A 280 8.22 -10.73 -9.17
C LEU A 280 8.61 -10.70 -10.65
N ASN A 281 7.98 -9.83 -11.44
CA ASN A 281 8.18 -9.76 -12.89
C ASN A 281 9.36 -8.85 -13.31
N ASP A 282 10.17 -8.41 -12.35
CA ASP A 282 11.30 -7.54 -12.64
C ASP A 282 12.45 -8.30 -13.32
N ALA A 283 13.32 -7.53 -13.98
CA ALA A 283 14.49 -8.06 -14.64
C ALA A 283 15.43 -8.74 -13.62
N PRO A 284 16.03 -9.90 -13.95
CA PRO A 284 16.87 -10.66 -13.02
C PRO A 284 17.97 -9.83 -12.36
N GLU A 285 18.58 -8.90 -13.11
CA GLU A 285 19.64 -8.01 -12.64
C GLU A 285 19.20 -6.99 -11.57
N ARG A 286 17.89 -6.80 -11.36
CA ARG A 286 17.32 -5.89 -10.35
C ARG A 286 16.83 -6.61 -9.10
N LYS A 287 16.80 -7.94 -9.12
CA LYS A 287 16.39 -8.75 -7.98
C LYS A 287 17.55 -8.83 -7.00
N GLY A 288 17.39 -8.17 -5.85
CA GLY A 288 18.32 -8.33 -4.74
C GLY A 288 18.12 -9.67 -4.01
N PRO A 289 18.99 -9.97 -3.03
CA PRO A 289 19.03 -11.27 -2.38
C PRO A 289 17.74 -11.61 -1.63
N VAL A 290 17.03 -10.63 -1.07
CA VAL A 290 15.75 -10.82 -0.40
C VAL A 290 14.66 -11.11 -1.42
N ALA A 291 14.60 -10.35 -2.51
CA ALA A 291 13.62 -10.57 -3.57
C ALA A 291 13.71 -12.00 -4.14
N VAL A 292 14.93 -12.49 -4.40
CA VAL A 292 15.17 -13.85 -4.91
C VAL A 292 14.71 -14.91 -3.90
N LYS A 293 15.05 -14.75 -2.62
CA LYS A 293 14.62 -15.70 -1.57
C LYS A 293 13.10 -15.71 -1.36
N ALA A 294 12.46 -14.55 -1.51
CA ALA A 294 11.03 -14.39 -1.31
C ALA A 294 10.20 -14.75 -2.54
N GLU A 295 10.82 -15.01 -3.70
CA GLU A 295 10.14 -15.14 -4.99
C GLU A 295 9.08 -16.24 -5.01
N GLU A 296 9.44 -17.46 -4.58
CA GLU A 296 8.48 -18.58 -4.54
C GLU A 296 7.28 -18.24 -3.64
N TYR A 297 7.57 -17.63 -2.49
CA TYR A 297 6.56 -17.30 -1.49
C TYR A 297 5.62 -16.20 -1.98
N LEU A 298 6.17 -15.11 -2.49
CA LEU A 298 5.41 -14.02 -3.07
C LEU A 298 4.59 -14.48 -4.28
N GLY A 299 5.11 -15.40 -5.10
CA GLY A 299 4.39 -15.97 -6.23
C GLY A 299 3.11 -16.70 -5.79
N LYS A 300 3.23 -17.60 -4.80
CA LYS A 300 2.08 -18.31 -4.24
C LYS A 300 1.08 -17.36 -3.57
N PHE A 301 1.54 -16.33 -2.85
CA PHE A 301 0.66 -15.29 -2.30
C PHE A 301 -0.09 -14.54 -3.41
N LEU A 302 0.63 -14.14 -4.45
CA LEU A 302 0.05 -13.41 -5.58
C LEU A 302 -1.06 -14.22 -6.25
N ASP A 303 -0.84 -15.53 -6.45
CA ASP A 303 -1.84 -16.43 -7.03
C ASP A 303 -3.12 -16.51 -6.19
N ILE A 304 -2.99 -16.62 -4.86
CA ILE A 304 -4.15 -16.63 -3.95
C ILE A 304 -4.90 -15.28 -4.02
N LEU A 305 -4.17 -14.17 -3.98
CA LEU A 305 -4.75 -12.82 -4.07
C LEU A 305 -5.46 -12.56 -5.40
N MET A 306 -4.93 -13.07 -6.52
CA MET A 306 -5.58 -12.99 -7.83
C MET A 306 -6.88 -13.78 -7.89
N ARG A 307 -6.98 -14.90 -7.17
CA ARG A 307 -8.22 -15.67 -7.09
C ARG A 307 -9.26 -14.93 -6.25
N LEU A 308 -8.84 -14.35 -5.12
CA LEU A 308 -9.70 -13.51 -4.27
C LEU A 308 -10.24 -12.27 -5.00
N GLU A 309 -9.48 -11.66 -5.91
CA GLU A 309 -9.96 -10.53 -6.72
C GLU A 309 -11.08 -10.96 -7.70
N LYS A 310 -10.97 -12.16 -8.26
CA LYS A 310 -11.95 -12.70 -9.22
C LYS A 310 -13.26 -13.09 -8.54
N THR A 311 -13.19 -13.65 -7.34
CA THR A 311 -14.37 -14.05 -6.56
C THR A 311 -14.98 -12.87 -5.81
N GLY A 312 -14.15 -11.98 -5.25
CA GLY A 312 -14.55 -10.81 -4.47
C GLY A 312 -14.97 -9.61 -5.31
N GLY A 313 -15.97 -9.77 -6.20
CA GLY A 313 -16.77 -8.69 -6.83
C GLY A 313 -16.07 -7.52 -7.53
N GLY A 314 -14.73 -7.49 -7.62
CA GLY A 314 -13.95 -6.36 -8.14
C GLY A 314 -13.63 -6.47 -9.63
N GLY A 315 -13.69 -7.68 -10.19
CA GLY A 315 -13.46 -7.94 -11.59
C GLY A 315 -14.67 -8.59 -12.23
N THR A 316 -15.35 -7.86 -13.12
CA THR A 316 -16.20 -8.39 -14.21
C THR A 316 -17.64 -8.80 -13.95
N THR A 317 -18.14 -8.92 -12.72
CA THR A 317 -19.57 -9.21 -12.50
C THR A 317 -20.38 -7.93 -12.33
N ALA A 318 -21.49 -7.82 -13.08
CA ALA A 318 -22.44 -6.72 -12.96
C ALA A 318 -22.89 -6.56 -11.50
N PRO A 319 -23.24 -5.34 -11.05
CA PRO A 319 -23.66 -5.11 -9.67
C PRO A 319 -24.97 -5.86 -9.41
N GLY A 320 -24.88 -7.05 -8.81
CA GLY A 320 -26.04 -7.85 -8.42
C GLY A 320 -25.77 -9.35 -8.40
N HIS A 321 -25.56 -9.86 -7.18
CA HIS A 321 -25.52 -11.27 -6.75
C HIS A 321 -24.22 -12.04 -6.96
N MET A 322 -23.39 -12.02 -5.91
CA MET A 322 -22.53 -13.15 -5.53
C MET A 322 -23.40 -14.40 -5.46
N THR A 323 -23.03 -15.49 -6.15
CA THR A 323 -23.74 -16.76 -6.00
C THR A 323 -23.22 -17.52 -4.77
N ALA A 324 -24.00 -18.45 -4.23
CA ALA A 324 -23.54 -19.29 -3.12
C ALA A 324 -22.25 -20.08 -3.44
N GLN A 325 -22.03 -20.38 -4.73
CA GLN A 325 -20.80 -21.01 -5.19
C GLN A 325 -19.62 -20.02 -5.18
N ASP A 326 -19.83 -18.78 -5.62
CA ASP A 326 -18.79 -17.74 -5.57
C ASP A 326 -18.37 -17.47 -4.10
N GLU A 327 -19.34 -17.47 -3.17
CA GLU A 327 -19.08 -17.32 -1.73
C GLU A 327 -18.24 -18.48 -1.17
N GLU A 328 -18.54 -19.71 -1.56
CA GLU A 328 -17.76 -20.89 -1.15
C GLU A 328 -16.32 -20.84 -1.72
N GLU A 329 -16.17 -20.47 -2.98
CA GLU A 329 -14.87 -20.30 -3.64
C GLU A 329 -14.04 -19.18 -2.98
N GLU A 330 -14.68 -18.06 -2.60
CA GLU A 330 -14.02 -16.99 -1.87
C GLU A 330 -13.54 -17.46 -0.48
N LEU A 331 -14.40 -18.16 0.27
CA LEU A 331 -14.05 -18.72 1.58
C LEU A 331 -12.88 -19.71 1.50
N GLN A 332 -12.84 -20.55 0.46
CA GLN A 332 -11.72 -21.46 0.20
C GLN A 332 -10.42 -20.72 -0.09
N CYS A 333 -10.48 -19.63 -0.88
CA CYS A 333 -9.30 -18.82 -1.18
C CYS A 333 -8.76 -18.13 0.08
N TRP A 334 -9.65 -17.61 0.94
CA TRP A 334 -9.26 -17.04 2.21
C TRP A 334 -8.69 -18.07 3.19
N ALA A 335 -9.23 -19.28 3.24
CA ALA A 335 -8.66 -20.38 4.01
C ALA A 335 -7.25 -20.74 3.52
N SER A 336 -7.08 -20.84 2.19
CA SER A 336 -5.76 -21.08 1.57
C SER A 336 -4.74 -19.99 1.93
N LEU A 337 -5.15 -18.72 1.95
CA LEU A 337 -4.30 -17.61 2.37
C LEU A 337 -3.81 -17.81 3.81
N ARG A 338 -4.73 -18.16 4.71
CA ARG A 338 -4.45 -18.37 6.14
C ARG A 338 -3.51 -19.54 6.37
N ASP A 339 -3.76 -20.66 5.72
CA ASP A 339 -2.91 -21.85 5.82
C ASP A 339 -1.48 -21.53 5.36
N TYR A 340 -1.37 -20.75 4.28
CA TYR A 340 -0.07 -20.34 3.74
C TYR A 340 0.67 -19.30 4.60
N GLN A 341 -0.07 -18.41 5.27
CA GLN A 341 0.48 -17.53 6.32
C GLN A 341 1.03 -18.36 7.49
N HIS A 342 0.29 -19.38 7.95
CA HIS A 342 0.73 -20.28 9.03
C HIS A 342 1.95 -21.11 8.63
N GLU A 343 1.98 -21.66 7.42
CA GLU A 343 3.12 -22.44 6.91
C GLU A 343 4.41 -21.61 6.92
N PHE A 344 4.33 -20.35 6.50
CA PHE A 344 5.47 -19.43 6.53
C PHE A 344 5.96 -19.10 7.94
N ALA A 345 5.02 -18.87 8.86
CA ALA A 345 5.38 -18.64 10.25
C ALA A 345 6.06 -19.90 10.84
N ALA A 346 5.55 -21.09 10.49
CA ALA A 346 6.08 -22.37 10.93
C ALA A 346 7.46 -22.70 10.32
N SER A 347 7.76 -22.25 9.10
CA SER A 347 9.06 -22.41 8.46
C SER A 347 10.14 -21.45 8.99
N GLY A 348 9.82 -20.64 10.01
CA GLY A 348 10.75 -19.68 10.63
C GLY A 348 10.69 -18.28 10.03
N GLY A 349 9.72 -18.02 9.16
CA GLY A 349 9.54 -16.73 8.48
C GLY A 349 10.82 -16.27 7.79
N PHE A 350 11.19 -15.01 8.01
CA PHE A 350 12.37 -14.40 7.38
C PHE A 350 13.72 -14.99 7.82
N LEU A 351 13.74 -15.71 8.95
CA LEU A 351 14.93 -16.32 9.57
C LEU A 351 14.96 -17.85 9.43
N GLY A 352 13.95 -18.42 8.77
CA GLY A 352 13.93 -19.83 8.42
C GLY A 352 15.11 -20.16 7.51
N ASN A 353 16.07 -20.92 8.03
CA ASN A 353 17.22 -21.40 7.25
C ASN A 353 16.72 -22.14 6.01
N GLY A 354 17.19 -21.71 4.84
CA GLY A 354 17.49 -22.63 3.75
C GLY A 354 18.64 -23.55 4.11
#